data_AF-A0A3C0W135-F1
#
_entry.id   AF-A0A3C0W135-F1
#
_cell.length_a   1.000
_cell.length_b   1.000
_cell.length_c   1.000
_cell.angle_alpha   90.00
_cell.angle_beta   90.00
_cell.angle_gamma   90.00
#
_symmetry.space_group_name_H-M   'P 1'
#
loop_
_entity.id
_entity.type
_entity.pdbx_description
1 polymer ?
#
loop_
_entity_poly.entity_id
_entity_poly.type
_entity_poly.pdbx_seq_one_letter_code
_entity_poly.pdbx_strand_id
1 'polypeptide(L)'
;KHLLYEYHWEWNFPATPTTLAIRTDRYKYIYYHGIWDKNGLYDLQTDPHERHNLIRVPAFAELADKLKNQLFTELGEMGGLTMPIRPPKDFQFYDRKLRR
;
A
#
# COMPACT_ATOMS: atom_id res chain seq x y z
N LYS A 1 3.92 -10.92 15.67
CA LYS A 1 2.51 -10.48 15.40
C LYS A 1 2.55 -9.63 14.13
N HIS A 2 1.44 -9.42 13.42
CA HIS A 2 1.43 -8.53 12.25
C HIS A 2 0.14 -7.73 12.17
N LEU A 3 0.20 -6.63 11.41
CA LEU A 3 -0.89 -5.71 11.14
C LEU A 3 -1.14 -5.72 9.63
N LEU A 4 -2.41 -5.89 9.24
CA LEU A 4 -2.88 -5.62 7.89
C LEU A 4 -3.38 -4.17 7.80
N TYR A 5 -3.09 -3.53 6.68
CA TYR A 5 -3.50 -2.16 6.40
C TYR A 5 -4.10 -2.09 5.00
N GLU A 6 -5.26 -1.47 4.91
CA GLU A 6 -5.98 -1.23 3.67
C GLU A 6 -6.31 0.25 3.56
N TYR A 7 -5.97 0.83 2.41
CA TYR A 7 -6.45 2.14 2.00
C TYR A 7 -6.98 2.00 0.58
N HIS A 8 -8.26 2.33 0.39
CA HIS A 8 -8.88 2.31 -0.94
C HIS A 8 -8.90 3.71 -1.51
N TRP A 9 -8.52 3.82 -2.78
CA TRP A 9 -8.59 5.06 -3.55
C TRP A 9 -9.94 5.75 -3.39
N GLU A 10 -9.90 7.07 -3.27
CA GLU A 10 -11.08 7.89 -3.13
C GLU A 10 -10.97 9.18 -3.96
N TRP A 11 -12.12 9.66 -4.42
CA TRP A 11 -12.19 10.82 -5.31
C TRP A 11 -11.60 12.10 -4.71
N ASN A 12 -11.67 12.26 -3.38
CA ASN A 12 -11.18 13.45 -2.68
C ASN A 12 -9.65 13.56 -2.70
N PHE A 13 -8.94 12.43 -2.76
CA PHE A 13 -7.49 12.33 -2.73
C PHE A 13 -6.96 11.46 -3.89
N PRO A 14 -7.19 11.87 -5.15
CA PRO A 14 -6.87 11.06 -6.33
C PRO A 14 -5.38 10.72 -6.46
N ALA A 15 -4.51 11.51 -5.84
CA ALA A 15 -3.05 11.30 -5.84
C ALA A 15 -2.61 10.12 -4.97
N THR A 16 -3.47 9.64 -4.06
CA THR A 16 -3.14 8.50 -3.19
C THR A 16 -3.78 7.23 -3.76
N PRO A 17 -2.99 6.30 -4.32
CA PRO A 17 -3.53 5.05 -4.82
C PRO A 17 -4.09 4.15 -3.73
N THR A 18 -4.88 3.16 -4.15
CA THR A 18 -5.19 2.04 -3.28
C THR A 18 -3.90 1.37 -2.82
N THR A 19 -3.73 1.33 -1.50
CA THR A 19 -2.51 0.88 -0.84
C THR A 19 -2.87 -0.25 0.11
N LEU A 20 -2.34 -1.44 -0.14
CA LEU A 20 -2.51 -2.61 0.71
C LEU A 20 -1.16 -2.92 1.35
N ALA A 21 -1.11 -3.20 2.64
CA ALA A 21 0.16 -3.46 3.30
C ALA A 21 0.04 -4.49 4.41
N ILE A 22 1.12 -5.25 4.59
CA ILE A 22 1.33 -6.12 5.75
C ILE A 22 2.57 -5.63 6.50
N ARG A 23 2.40 -5.37 7.79
CA ARG A 23 3.47 -4.93 8.68
C ARG A 23 3.70 -5.99 9.76
N THR A 24 4.86 -6.60 9.71
CA THR A 24 5.37 -7.49 10.77
C THR A 24 6.21 -6.69 11.77
N ASP A 25 6.73 -7.37 12.79
CA ASP A 25 7.61 -6.76 13.79
C ASP A 25 8.92 -6.22 13.19
N ARG A 26 9.38 -6.76 12.04
CA ARG A 26 10.63 -6.34 11.38
C ARG A 26 10.45 -5.77 9.98
N TYR A 27 9.55 -6.33 9.17
CA TYR A 27 9.39 -5.93 7.77
C TYR A 27 8.01 -5.37 7.49
N LYS A 28 7.95 -4.39 6.60
CA LYS A 28 6.71 -3.86 6.04
C LYS A 28 6.73 -4.05 4.53
N TYR A 29 5.69 -4.70 4.02
CA TYR A 29 5.44 -4.83 2.58
C TYR A 29 4.24 -3.98 2.20
N ILE A 30 4.34 -3.26 1.08
CA ILE A 30 3.31 -2.38 0.55
C ILE A 30 3.06 -2.75 -0.92
N TYR A 31 1.81 -3.01 -1.25
CA TYR A 31 1.32 -3.24 -2.60
C TYR A 31 0.48 -2.05 -3.05
N TYR A 32 0.85 -1.45 -4.18
CA TYR A 32 0.11 -0.35 -4.79
C TYR A 32 -0.78 -0.89 -5.91
N HIS A 33 -2.09 -0.87 -5.70
CA HIS A 33 -3.04 -1.37 -6.69
C HIS A 33 -3.33 -0.30 -7.75
N GLY A 34 -3.19 -0.66 -9.02
CA GLY A 34 -3.55 0.20 -10.16
C GLY A 34 -2.50 1.22 -10.60
N ILE A 35 -1.26 1.17 -10.07
CA ILE A 35 -0.13 1.98 -10.56
C ILE A 35 0.92 1.09 -11.22
N TRP A 36 1.49 1.54 -12.35
CA TRP A 36 2.69 0.96 -12.96
C TRP A 36 3.98 1.49 -12.30
N ASP A 37 4.12 1.29 -11.00
CA ASP A 37 5.32 1.65 -10.25
C ASP A 37 5.73 0.49 -9.32
N LYS A 38 6.79 0.69 -8.54
CA LYS A 38 7.36 -0.30 -7.63
C LYS A 38 6.52 -0.39 -6.37
N ASN A 39 6.28 -1.63 -5.94
CA ASN A 39 5.83 -1.94 -4.60
C ASN A 39 6.88 -1.55 -3.54
N GLY A 40 6.50 -1.54 -2.27
CA GLY A 40 7.38 -1.22 -1.16
C GLY A 40 7.79 -2.46 -0.37
N LEU A 41 9.07 -2.55 -0.01
CA LEU A 41 9.54 -3.45 1.04
C LEU A 41 10.56 -2.71 1.90
N TYR A 42 10.32 -2.66 3.21
CA TYR A 42 11.15 -1.91 4.16
C TYR A 42 11.49 -2.77 5.39
N ASP A 43 12.73 -2.67 5.86
CA ASP A 43 13.17 -3.25 7.14
C ASP A 43 13.04 -2.17 8.23
N LEU A 44 12.06 -2.33 9.10
CA LEU A 44 11.73 -1.39 10.16
C LEU A 44 12.76 -1.36 11.29
N GLN A 45 13.62 -2.37 11.41
CA GLN A 45 14.67 -2.37 12.43
C GLN A 45 15.86 -1.52 12.01
N THR A 46 16.26 -1.63 10.74
CA THR A 46 17.42 -0.90 10.22
C THR A 46 17.03 0.44 9.59
N ASP A 47 15.78 0.58 9.15
CA ASP A 47 15.24 1.78 8.52
C ASP A 47 13.85 2.12 9.09
N PRO A 48 13.77 2.62 10.33
CA PRO A 48 12.51 2.96 10.99
C PRO A 48 11.77 4.11 10.29
N HIS A 49 12.45 4.86 9.41
CA HIS A 49 11.88 5.95 8.63
C HIS A 49 11.48 5.55 7.21
N GLU A 50 11.57 4.27 6.85
CA GLU A 50 11.14 3.72 5.55
C GLU A 50 11.73 4.46 4.34
N ARG A 51 13.00 4.88 4.43
CA ARG A 51 13.70 5.65 3.39
C ARG A 51 14.26 4.78 2.26
N HIS A 52 14.51 3.50 2.51
CA HIS A 52 15.20 2.59 1.60
C HIS A 52 14.29 1.43 1.18
N ASN A 53 13.79 1.52 -0.05
CA ASN A 53 12.94 0.47 -0.61
C ASN A 53 13.78 -0.72 -1.11
N LEU A 54 13.60 -1.87 -0.47
CA LEU A 54 14.32 -3.12 -0.73
C LEU A 54 13.67 -3.98 -1.84
N ILE A 55 12.56 -3.55 -2.44
CA ILE A 55 11.76 -4.37 -3.38
C ILE A 55 12.54 -4.88 -4.60
N ARG A 56 13.58 -4.15 -5.03
CA ARG A 56 14.42 -4.51 -6.18
C ARG A 56 15.73 -5.19 -5.79
N VAL A 57 15.99 -5.39 -4.50
CA VAL A 57 17.19 -6.05 -4.03
C VAL A 57 16.97 -7.56 -4.13
N PRO A 58 17.74 -8.29 -4.96
CA PRO A 58 17.47 -9.71 -5.24
C PRO A 58 17.44 -10.60 -4.00
N ALA A 59 18.26 -10.26 -2.98
CA ALA A 59 18.31 -10.99 -1.71
C ALA A 59 16.98 -10.98 -0.93
N PHE A 60 16.09 -10.02 -1.19
CA PHE A 60 14.78 -9.91 -0.54
C PHE A 60 13.61 -10.34 -1.42
N ALA A 61 13.87 -10.87 -2.63
CA ALA A 61 12.81 -11.24 -3.56
C ALA A 61 11.88 -12.33 -2.99
N GLU A 62 12.44 -13.37 -2.37
CA GLU A 62 11.66 -14.44 -1.74
C GLU A 62 10.83 -13.92 -0.55
N LEU A 63 11.40 -13.00 0.24
CA LEU A 63 10.68 -12.37 1.35
C LEU A 63 9.50 -11.52 0.85
N ALA A 64 9.72 -10.74 -0.21
CA ALA A 64 8.67 -9.94 -0.83
C ALA A 64 7.52 -10.83 -1.35
N ASP A 65 7.84 -11.95 -2.00
CA ASP A 65 6.82 -12.87 -2.50
C ASP A 65 6.05 -13.54 -1.36
N LYS A 66 6.75 -13.97 -0.30
CA LYS A 66 6.12 -14.53 0.90
C LYS A 66 5.15 -13.55 1.55
N LEU A 67 5.57 -12.30 1.77
CA LEU A 67 4.72 -11.28 2.39
C LEU A 67 3.55 -10.88 1.50
N LYS A 68 3.76 -10.80 0.17
CA LYS A 68 2.69 -10.58 -0.80
C LYS A 68 1.65 -11.69 -0.73
N ASN A 69 2.07 -12.95 -0.78
CA ASN A 69 1.16 -14.08 -0.73
C ASN A 69 0.38 -14.10 0.59
N GLN A 70 1.07 -13.89 1.72
CA GLN A 70 0.42 -13.78 3.03
C GLN A 70 -0.62 -12.64 3.07
N LEU A 71 -0.27 -11.45 2.56
CA LEU A 71 -1.18 -10.30 2.48
C LEU A 71 -2.47 -10.68 1.73
N PHE A 72 -2.37 -11.24 0.53
CA PHE A 72 -3.54 -11.55 -0.28
C PHE A 72 -4.35 -12.75 0.23
N THR A 73 -3.71 -13.73 0.87
CA THR A 73 -4.41 -14.83 1.53
C THR A 73 -5.29 -14.30 2.66
N GLU A 74 -4.72 -13.52 3.58
CA GLU A 74 -5.47 -13.03 4.74
C GLU A 74 -6.53 -11.99 4.34
N LEU A 75 -6.24 -11.12 3.37
CA LEU A 75 -7.26 -10.23 2.79
C LEU A 75 -8.40 -11.02 2.15
N GLY A 76 -8.09 -12.14 1.47
CA GLY A 76 -9.09 -13.04 0.91
C GLY A 76 -10.00 -13.65 1.97
N GLU A 77 -9.43 -14.14 3.06
CA GLU A 77 -10.18 -14.71 4.20
C GLU A 77 -11.10 -13.69 4.88
N MET A 78 -10.69 -12.42 4.92
CA MET A 78 -11.48 -11.33 5.51
C MET A 78 -12.49 -10.70 4.52
N GLY A 79 -12.51 -11.13 3.25
CA GLY A 79 -13.34 -10.53 2.20
C GLY A 79 -12.84 -9.16 1.70
N GLY A 80 -11.62 -8.77 2.05
CA GLY A 80 -10.96 -7.50 1.69
C GLY A 80 -10.53 -7.40 0.21
N LEU A 81 -10.76 -8.45 -0.60
CA LEU A 81 -10.50 -8.41 -2.05
C LEU A 81 -11.57 -7.64 -2.83
N THR A 82 -12.58 -7.09 -2.16
CA THR A 82 -13.62 -6.27 -2.77
C THR A 82 -13.35 -4.79 -2.50
N MET A 83 -13.02 -4.04 -3.56
CA MET A 83 -12.82 -2.59 -3.47
C MET A 83 -14.15 -1.84 -3.66
N PRO A 84 -14.63 -1.09 -2.65
CA PRO A 84 -15.83 -0.27 -2.78
C PRO A 84 -15.53 1.00 -3.59
N ILE A 85 -16.36 1.27 -4.59
CA ILE A 85 -16.40 2.58 -5.25
C ILE A 85 -17.19 3.53 -4.33
N ARG A 86 -16.50 4.52 -3.77
CA ARG A 86 -17.13 5.53 -2.91
C ARG A 86 -17.61 6.72 -3.74
N PRO A 87 -18.84 7.22 -3.54
CA PRO A 87 -19.30 8.42 -4.21
C PRO A 87 -18.45 9.62 -3.78
N PRO A 88 -18.17 10.58 -4.69
CA PRO A 88 -17.50 11.84 -4.36
C PRO A 88 -18.20 12.56 -3.20
N LYS A 89 -17.42 13.11 -2.26
CA LYS A 89 -17.96 13.89 -1.14
C LYS A 89 -17.27 15.25 -1.07
N ASP A 90 -18.05 16.32 -0.92
CA ASP A 90 -17.57 17.69 -0.73
C ASP A 90 -16.68 18.19 -1.89
N PHE A 91 -15.36 18.29 -1.68
CA PHE A 91 -14.41 18.87 -2.63
C PHE A 91 -13.14 18.02 -2.75
N GLN A 92 -12.52 18.08 -3.92
CA GLN A 92 -11.24 17.43 -4.18
C GLN A 92 -10.09 18.32 -3.69
N PHE A 93 -9.25 17.81 -2.78
CA PHE A 93 -8.20 18.60 -2.14
C PHE A 93 -7.12 19.12 -3.10
N TYR A 94 -7.01 18.51 -4.28
CA TYR A 94 -6.01 18.87 -5.31
C TYR A 94 -6.59 19.71 -6.47
N ASP A 95 -7.89 20.00 -6.49
CA ASP A 95 -8.54 20.82 -7.53
C ASP A 95 -8.68 22.30 -7.12
N ARG A 96 -7.71 22.84 -6.35
CA ARG A 96 -7.56 24.30 -6.28
C ARG A 96 -6.83 24.77 -7.53
N LYS A 97 -7.52 24.79 -8.67
CA LYS A 97 -7.07 25.56 -9.83
C LYS A 97 -6.82 27.00 -9.37
N LEU A 98 -5.61 27.49 -9.65
CA LEU A 98 -5.26 28.91 -9.50
C LEU A 98 -6.37 29.74 -10.15
N ARG A 99 -6.86 30.75 -9.41
CA ARG A 99 -7.78 31.75 -9.96
C ARG A 99 -7.15 32.30 -11.24
N ARG A 100 -7.85 32.12 -12.37
CA ARG A 100 -7.47 32.68 -13.66
C ARG A 100 -7.56 34.21 -13.61
#